data_AF-A0A935RV01-F1
#
_entry.id   AF-A0A935RV01-F1
#
_cell.length_a   1.000
_cell.length_b   1.000
_cell.length_c   1.000
_cell.angle_alpha   90.00
_cell.angle_beta   90.00
_cell.angle_gamma   90.00
#
_symmetry.space_group_name_H-M   'P 1'
#
loop_
_entity.id
_entity.type
_entity.pdbx_description
1 polymer ?
#
loop_
_entity_poly.entity_id
_entity_poly.type
_entity_poly.pdbx_seq_one_letter_code
_entity_poly.pdbx_strand_id
1 'polypeptide(L)'
;MALRDKPAATAPAFESEDAAGQAPAETKQAEASTERAVTQAPSRALSPLSAGTVIKQLQNAIPTTELENLGIGVFPRITVGLDGFSRDKTVELGKKIAIEVLSWSYVWLVTTGEQNNDEANKLIRSSYDGKHLKGGEGSVEDYVKYLKSEGYDKSQVKQYAEVYCNLLWSEVKGDVSADEQEIVQVSLSPQTVGQWGRYLLESGLRKAKGIEDSNVVTLEAQRRIIGSNKFGIATFQTGLKK
;
A
#
# COMPACT_ATOMS: atom_id res chain seq x y z
N MET A 1 -4.91 -6.55 42.66
CA MET A 1 -4.00 -5.42 42.96
C MET A 1 -4.52 -4.20 42.24
N ALA A 2 -4.82 -3.13 42.97
CA ALA A 2 -5.43 -1.90 42.46
C ALA A 2 -4.36 -0.85 42.14
N LEU A 3 -4.45 -0.21 40.98
CA LEU A 3 -3.74 1.02 40.57
C LEU A 3 -4.71 1.80 39.69
N ARG A 4 -5.50 2.72 40.27
CA ARG A 4 -5.27 4.17 40.41
C ARG A 4 -5.40 4.98 39.11
N ASP A 5 -6.54 5.68 39.06
CA ASP A 5 -6.86 6.98 38.47
C ASP A 5 -5.87 7.64 37.51
N LYS A 6 -6.35 7.94 36.29
CA LYS A 6 -5.88 9.05 35.45
C LYS A 6 -7.09 9.78 34.82
N PRO A 7 -7.08 11.12 34.78
CA PRO A 7 -8.26 11.94 34.48
C PRO A 7 -8.58 12.05 32.98
N ALA A 8 -9.88 12.16 32.70
CA ALA A 8 -10.48 12.35 31.38
C ALA A 8 -10.10 13.71 30.77
N ALA A 9 -9.64 13.70 29.52
CA ALA A 9 -9.42 14.90 28.71
C ALA A 9 -10.60 15.10 27.74
N THR A 10 -11.23 16.25 27.89
CA THR A 10 -12.43 16.73 27.18
C THR A 10 -12.18 16.95 25.69
N ALA A 11 -13.04 16.40 24.84
CA ALA A 11 -13.14 16.75 23.41
C ALA A 11 -14.16 17.89 23.24
N PRO A 12 -13.92 18.89 22.36
CA PRO A 12 -14.97 19.80 21.97
C PRO A 12 -15.83 19.17 20.87
N ALA A 13 -17.13 19.12 21.15
CA ALA A 13 -18.20 18.86 20.20
C ALA A 13 -18.38 20.08 19.27
N PHE A 14 -18.65 19.84 17.99
CA PHE A 14 -19.15 20.87 17.08
C PHE A 14 -20.67 20.71 16.99
N GLU A 15 -21.38 21.68 17.55
CA GLU A 15 -22.84 21.80 17.50
C GLU A 15 -23.30 22.15 16.07
N SER A 16 -24.41 21.52 15.70
CA SER A 16 -25.22 21.86 14.53
C SER A 16 -26.37 22.74 15.02
N GLU A 17 -26.56 23.91 14.43
CA GLU A 17 -27.81 24.67 14.58
C GLU A 17 -28.40 24.97 13.20
N ASP A 18 -29.64 24.52 13.05
CA ASP A 18 -30.57 24.78 11.97
C ASP A 18 -31.70 25.62 12.57
N ALA A 19 -32.07 26.74 11.94
CA ALA A 19 -33.30 27.45 12.25
C ALA A 19 -33.77 28.33 11.07
N ALA A 20 -34.63 27.71 10.26
CA ALA A 20 -35.83 28.21 9.57
C ALA A 20 -36.17 29.72 9.53
N GLY A 21 -36.66 30.16 8.35
CA GLY A 21 -37.38 31.43 8.19
C GLY A 21 -38.06 31.62 6.81
N GLN A 22 -39.20 30.95 6.61
CA GLN A 22 -40.40 31.26 5.79
C GLN A 22 -40.36 32.12 4.49
N ALA A 23 -40.95 31.53 3.43
CA ALA A 23 -41.58 32.15 2.24
C ALA A 23 -42.98 32.77 2.60
N PRO A 24 -43.81 33.44 1.73
CA PRO A 24 -43.93 33.29 0.27
C PRO A 24 -44.32 34.55 -0.57
N ALA A 25 -44.27 34.43 -1.91
CA ALA A 25 -45.36 34.77 -2.87
C ALA A 25 -44.88 34.81 -4.34
N GLU A 26 -45.61 34.11 -5.21
CA GLU A 26 -45.48 34.08 -6.69
C GLU A 26 -45.88 35.41 -7.37
N THR A 27 -45.25 35.75 -8.51
CA THR A 27 -46.00 35.96 -9.78
C THR A 27 -45.09 35.85 -11.02
N LYS A 28 -45.66 35.22 -12.06
CA LYS A 28 -45.25 34.96 -13.45
C LYS A 28 -44.52 36.09 -14.21
N GLN A 29 -43.56 35.72 -15.06
CA GLN A 29 -43.58 36.09 -16.49
C GLN A 29 -42.73 35.14 -17.34
N ALA A 30 -43.31 34.69 -18.46
CA ALA A 30 -42.72 33.78 -19.43
C ALA A 30 -41.99 34.58 -20.53
N GLU A 31 -40.77 34.17 -20.87
CA GLU A 31 -40.14 34.48 -22.16
C GLU A 31 -39.45 33.24 -22.71
N ALA A 32 -39.88 32.85 -23.91
CA ALA A 32 -39.37 31.72 -24.67
C ALA A 32 -37.98 32.06 -25.22
N SER A 33 -36.93 31.45 -24.66
CA SER A 33 -35.62 31.35 -25.31
C SER A 33 -35.49 30.01 -26.01
N THR A 34 -35.21 30.07 -27.31
CA THR A 34 -35.04 28.90 -28.17
C THR A 34 -33.70 28.24 -27.82
N GLU A 35 -33.73 27.20 -26.99
CA GLU A 35 -32.55 26.39 -26.67
C GLU A 35 -32.15 25.57 -27.91
N ARG A 36 -31.01 25.95 -28.50
CA ARG A 36 -30.32 25.11 -29.47
C ARG A 36 -29.87 23.84 -28.76
N ALA A 37 -30.32 22.68 -29.25
CA ALA A 37 -29.86 21.39 -28.80
C ALA A 37 -28.32 21.32 -28.87
N VAL A 38 -27.67 21.30 -27.70
CA VAL A 38 -26.25 20.99 -27.59
C VAL A 38 -26.13 19.48 -27.80
N THR A 39 -25.65 19.08 -28.97
CA THR A 39 -25.27 17.70 -29.25
C THR A 39 -24.23 17.29 -28.22
N GLN A 40 -24.62 16.48 -27.23
CA GLN A 40 -23.69 15.88 -26.29
C GLN A 40 -22.73 15.01 -27.09
N ALA A 41 -21.46 15.42 -27.17
CA ALA A 41 -20.39 14.55 -27.62
C ALA A 41 -20.41 13.29 -26.72
N PRO A 42 -20.25 12.08 -27.28
CA PRO A 42 -20.25 10.87 -26.47
C PRO A 42 -19.18 11.01 -25.41
N SER A 43 -19.59 10.98 -24.14
CA SER A 43 -18.67 10.97 -23.02
C SER A 43 -17.88 9.66 -23.10
N ARG A 44 -16.67 9.73 -23.66
CA ARG A 44 -15.73 8.62 -23.60
C ARG A 44 -15.45 8.41 -22.12
N ALA A 45 -15.95 7.30 -21.57
CA ALA A 45 -15.63 6.90 -20.21
C ALA A 45 -14.10 6.96 -20.05
N LEU A 46 -13.63 7.85 -19.18
CA LEU A 46 -12.21 7.93 -18.86
C LEU A 46 -11.90 6.68 -18.04
N SER A 47 -11.24 5.70 -18.66
CA SER A 47 -10.65 4.60 -17.91
C SER A 47 -9.76 5.19 -16.80
N PRO A 48 -9.78 4.63 -15.58
CA PRO A 48 -8.88 5.05 -14.53
C PRO A 48 -7.45 5.10 -15.05
N LEU A 49 -6.67 6.13 -14.70
CA LEU A 49 -5.31 6.31 -15.22
C LEU A 49 -4.44 5.07 -15.04
N SER A 50 -4.61 4.32 -13.95
CA SER A 50 -3.90 3.07 -13.65
C SER A 50 -4.47 1.81 -14.32
N ALA A 51 -5.59 1.89 -15.02
CA ALA A 51 -6.25 0.74 -15.60
C ALA A 51 -5.42 0.15 -16.75
N GLY A 52 -5.19 -1.16 -16.68
CA GLY A 52 -4.60 -1.94 -17.76
C GLY A 52 -3.08 -1.84 -17.88
N THR A 53 -2.34 -1.34 -16.89
CA THR A 53 -0.87 -1.47 -16.91
C THR A 53 -0.45 -2.91 -16.59
N VAL A 54 0.68 -3.36 -17.15
CA VAL A 54 1.23 -4.71 -16.98
C VAL A 54 1.36 -5.01 -15.48
N ILE A 55 2.02 -4.13 -14.72
CA ILE A 55 2.23 -4.34 -13.29
C ILE A 55 0.90 -4.35 -12.52
N LYS A 56 -0.09 -3.53 -12.89
CA LYS A 56 -1.38 -3.53 -12.20
C LYS A 56 -2.14 -4.84 -12.43
N GLN A 57 -1.99 -5.46 -13.60
CA GLN A 57 -2.57 -6.76 -13.92
C GLN A 57 -1.92 -7.91 -13.12
N LEU A 58 -0.67 -7.73 -12.67
CA LEU A 58 0.03 -8.70 -11.81
C LEU A 58 -0.42 -8.63 -10.34
N GLN A 59 -1.41 -7.81 -10.00
CA GLN A 59 -1.95 -7.78 -8.65
C GLN A 59 -2.60 -9.13 -8.33
N ASN A 60 -2.10 -9.82 -7.30
CA ASN A 60 -2.53 -11.16 -6.89
C ASN A 60 -2.43 -12.22 -8.01
N ALA A 61 -1.47 -12.08 -8.93
CA ALA A 61 -1.24 -13.07 -9.99
C ALA A 61 -0.81 -14.43 -9.43
N ILE A 62 -0.04 -14.44 -8.33
CA ILE A 62 0.05 -15.59 -7.43
C ILE A 62 -1.13 -15.46 -6.44
N PRO A 63 -2.07 -16.43 -6.42
CA PRO A 63 -3.22 -16.37 -5.53
C PRO A 63 -2.82 -16.24 -4.06
N THR A 64 -3.51 -15.37 -3.32
CA THR A 64 -3.20 -15.14 -1.90
C THR A 64 -3.39 -16.40 -1.06
N THR A 65 -4.32 -17.28 -1.43
CA THR A 65 -4.52 -18.60 -0.80
C THR A 65 -3.31 -19.52 -0.97
N GLU A 66 -2.63 -19.48 -2.12
CA GLU A 66 -1.39 -20.23 -2.32
C GLU A 66 -0.26 -19.64 -1.47
N LEU A 67 -0.15 -18.32 -1.39
CA LEU A 67 0.83 -17.64 -0.53
C LEU A 67 0.63 -17.96 0.96
N GLU A 68 -0.62 -18.15 1.40
CA GLU A 68 -0.93 -18.61 2.77
C GLU A 68 -0.45 -20.04 3.00
N ASN A 69 -0.71 -20.93 2.04
CA ASN A 69 -0.35 -22.35 2.15
C ASN A 69 1.15 -22.61 2.09
N LEU A 70 1.91 -21.80 1.34
CA LEU A 70 3.36 -21.87 1.29
C LEU A 70 3.99 -21.57 2.66
N GLY A 71 3.37 -20.69 3.44
CA GLY A 71 3.86 -20.30 4.75
C GLY A 71 4.91 -19.17 4.71
N ILE A 72 5.35 -18.75 5.89
CA ILE A 72 6.26 -17.61 6.05
C ILE A 72 7.70 -18.04 5.74
N GLY A 73 8.39 -17.27 4.91
CA GLY A 73 9.84 -17.43 4.68
C GLY A 73 10.22 -18.42 3.59
N VAL A 74 9.28 -18.86 2.76
CA VAL A 74 9.56 -19.74 1.61
C VAL A 74 10.45 -19.05 0.57
N PHE A 75 10.23 -17.76 0.32
CA PHE A 75 11.00 -16.98 -0.64
C PHE A 75 12.09 -16.16 0.07
N PRO A 76 13.30 -16.07 -0.51
CA PRO A 76 14.32 -15.15 -0.03
C PRO A 76 13.79 -13.72 0.01
N ARG A 77 14.08 -12.99 1.09
CA ARG A 77 13.52 -11.66 1.33
C ARG A 77 14.51 -10.56 0.99
N ILE A 78 14.13 -9.66 0.10
CA ILE A 78 14.82 -8.38 -0.08
C ILE A 78 14.24 -7.37 0.92
N THR A 79 15.11 -6.84 1.79
CA THR A 79 14.79 -5.83 2.79
C THR A 79 15.40 -4.48 2.39
N VAL A 80 14.60 -3.42 2.52
CA VAL A 80 15.07 -2.03 2.32
C VAL A 80 15.56 -1.49 3.67
N GLY A 81 16.88 -1.37 3.81
CA GLY A 81 17.54 -0.80 4.98
C GLY A 81 17.84 0.69 4.83
N LEU A 82 18.52 1.26 5.83
CA LEU A 82 18.98 2.66 5.80
C LEU A 82 20.01 2.93 4.70
N ASP A 83 20.87 1.95 4.45
CA ASP A 83 22.06 2.10 3.59
C ASP A 83 21.91 1.40 2.23
N GLY A 84 20.80 0.68 2.01
CA GLY A 84 20.53 -0.01 0.75
C GLY A 84 19.61 -1.21 0.91
N PHE A 85 19.54 -2.00 -0.15
CA PHE A 85 18.87 -3.29 -0.20
C PHE A 85 19.80 -4.39 0.30
N SER A 86 19.23 -5.34 1.03
CA SER A 86 19.90 -6.59 1.39
C SER A 86 18.96 -7.77 1.18
N ARG A 87 19.50 -8.89 0.73
CA ARG A 87 18.82 -10.18 0.69
C ARG A 87 19.05 -10.92 2.01
N ASP A 88 17.97 -11.36 2.62
CA ASP A 88 17.91 -12.08 3.89
C ASP A 88 18.72 -11.42 5.02
N LYS A 89 18.91 -10.10 4.91
CA LYS A 89 19.77 -9.27 5.79
C LYS A 89 21.24 -9.72 5.86
N THR A 90 21.68 -10.60 4.97
CA THR A 90 23.03 -11.19 4.96
C THR A 90 23.82 -10.79 3.73
N VAL A 91 23.15 -10.60 2.59
CA VAL A 91 23.79 -10.30 1.31
C VAL A 91 23.43 -8.87 0.90
N GLU A 92 24.41 -7.99 0.85
CA GLU A 92 24.22 -6.62 0.37
C GLU A 92 23.99 -6.58 -1.15
N LEU A 93 23.04 -5.74 -1.58
CA LEU A 93 22.69 -5.54 -2.99
C LEU A 93 22.94 -4.08 -3.46
N GLY A 94 23.30 -3.19 -2.54
CA GLY A 94 23.53 -1.77 -2.82
C GLY A 94 22.26 -0.93 -2.72
N LYS A 95 22.30 0.31 -3.20
CA LYS A 95 21.17 1.26 -3.13
C LYS A 95 20.22 1.14 -4.31
N LYS A 96 20.61 0.46 -5.37
CA LYS A 96 19.75 0.21 -6.53
C LYS A 96 19.70 -1.27 -6.88
N ILE A 97 18.49 -1.73 -7.23
CA ILE A 97 18.25 -3.07 -7.76
C ILE A 97 17.25 -2.97 -8.91
N ALA A 98 17.26 -3.94 -9.82
CA ALA A 98 16.23 -4.10 -10.83
C ALA A 98 15.57 -5.46 -10.69
N ILE A 99 14.25 -5.47 -10.77
CA ILE A 99 13.43 -6.65 -10.59
C ILE A 99 12.47 -6.82 -11.76
N GLU A 100 12.12 -8.07 -12.05
CA GLU A 100 10.98 -8.42 -12.87
C GLU A 100 9.82 -8.79 -11.96
N VAL A 101 8.75 -7.99 -11.95
CA VAL A 101 7.57 -8.28 -11.14
C VAL A 101 6.82 -9.48 -11.73
N LEU A 102 6.51 -10.45 -10.87
CA LEU A 102 5.71 -11.63 -11.20
C LEU A 102 4.32 -11.56 -10.57
N SER A 103 4.25 -11.11 -9.32
CA SER A 103 3.00 -10.89 -8.59
C SER A 103 3.20 -9.83 -7.53
N TRP A 104 2.14 -9.14 -7.14
CA TRP A 104 2.16 -8.35 -5.92
C TRP A 104 0.81 -8.35 -5.21
N SER A 105 0.85 -8.27 -3.89
CA SER A 105 -0.35 -8.29 -3.05
C SER A 105 -0.26 -7.24 -1.96
N TYR A 106 -1.39 -6.60 -1.65
CA TYR A 106 -1.48 -5.83 -0.42
C TYR A 106 -1.64 -6.78 0.77
N VAL A 107 -0.98 -6.43 1.87
CA VAL A 107 -1.08 -7.14 3.13
C VAL A 107 -1.38 -6.14 4.23
N TRP A 108 -2.44 -6.37 4.98
CA TRP A 108 -2.81 -5.56 6.13
C TRP A 108 -2.33 -6.27 7.37
N LEU A 109 -1.42 -5.64 8.12
CA LEU A 109 -0.93 -6.15 9.39
C LEU A 109 -1.66 -5.45 10.52
N VAL A 110 -2.31 -6.25 11.38
CA VAL A 110 -2.82 -5.79 12.66
C VAL A 110 -1.71 -5.91 13.69
N THR A 111 -1.34 -4.79 14.30
CA THR A 111 -0.25 -4.72 15.28
C THR A 111 -0.74 -4.09 16.57
N THR A 112 -0.19 -4.50 17.71
CA THR A 112 -0.46 -3.91 19.05
C THR A 112 0.05 -2.49 19.19
N GLY A 113 1.01 -2.07 18.34
CA GLY A 113 1.66 -0.77 18.41
C GLY A 113 2.84 -0.71 19.40
N GLU A 114 3.08 -1.78 20.14
CA GLU A 114 4.27 -1.94 20.99
C GLU A 114 5.53 -2.16 20.14
N GLN A 115 6.66 -1.65 20.62
CA GLN A 115 7.96 -1.83 19.96
C GLN A 115 8.85 -2.72 20.83
N ASN A 116 9.61 -3.60 20.19
CA ASN A 116 10.60 -4.48 20.85
C ASN A 116 10.02 -5.33 21.99
N ASN A 117 8.81 -5.86 21.81
CA ASN A 117 8.15 -6.75 22.76
C ASN A 117 7.74 -8.05 22.07
N ASP A 118 8.40 -9.14 22.43
CA ASP A 118 8.21 -10.45 21.78
C ASP A 118 6.81 -11.03 22.02
N GLU A 119 6.22 -10.81 23.19
CA GLU A 119 4.84 -11.23 23.46
C GLU A 119 3.85 -10.46 22.60
N ALA A 120 4.07 -9.15 22.44
CA ALA A 120 3.24 -8.32 21.58
C ALA A 120 3.40 -8.68 20.09
N ASN A 121 4.59 -9.14 19.68
CA ASN A 121 4.85 -9.60 18.31
C ASN A 121 4.08 -10.89 17.97
N LYS A 122 3.82 -11.78 18.94
CA LYS A 122 3.00 -13.00 18.74
C LYS A 122 1.52 -12.69 18.45
N LEU A 123 1.06 -11.49 18.82
CA LEU A 123 -0.31 -11.02 18.59
C LEU A 123 -0.48 -10.38 17.22
N ILE A 124 0.59 -10.23 16.43
CA ILE A 124 0.49 -9.70 15.08
C ILE A 124 -0.34 -10.67 14.23
N ARG A 125 -1.31 -10.11 13.52
CA ARG A 125 -2.13 -10.83 12.54
C ARG A 125 -2.08 -10.15 11.20
N SER A 126 -2.43 -10.89 10.17
CA SER A 126 -2.39 -10.39 8.79
C SER A 126 -3.68 -10.69 8.05
N SER A 127 -3.91 -9.94 6.97
CA SER A 127 -5.06 -10.05 6.07
C SER A 127 -4.63 -9.66 4.67
N TYR A 128 -5.18 -10.30 3.63
CA TYR A 128 -4.97 -9.93 2.22
C TYR A 128 -6.11 -9.14 1.60
N ASP A 129 -7.25 -9.03 2.27
CA ASP A 129 -8.42 -8.25 1.81
C ASP A 129 -8.68 -7.01 2.68
N GLY A 130 -7.93 -6.87 3.79
CA GLY A 130 -8.09 -5.81 4.78
C GLY A 130 -9.33 -5.97 5.65
N LYS A 131 -10.06 -7.08 5.54
CA LYS A 131 -11.35 -7.32 6.21
C LYS A 131 -11.33 -8.57 7.07
N HIS A 132 -10.81 -9.68 6.56
CA HIS A 132 -10.74 -10.97 7.25
C HIS A 132 -9.30 -11.32 7.55
N LEU A 133 -9.06 -11.81 8.75
CA LEU A 133 -7.77 -12.35 9.14
C LEU A 133 -7.50 -13.67 8.43
N LYS A 134 -6.23 -13.93 8.14
CA LYS A 134 -5.78 -15.21 7.57
C LYS A 134 -6.21 -16.39 8.43
N GLY A 135 -6.36 -17.56 7.81
CA GLY A 135 -6.69 -18.80 8.53
C GLY A 135 -8.06 -18.81 9.21
N GLY A 136 -8.95 -17.86 8.88
CA GLY A 136 -10.30 -17.81 9.43
C GLY A 136 -10.39 -17.27 10.86
N GLU A 137 -9.41 -16.52 11.34
CA GLU A 137 -9.36 -15.95 12.70
C GLU A 137 -10.35 -14.79 12.95
N GLY A 138 -11.34 -14.59 12.06
CA GLY A 138 -12.37 -13.56 12.19
C GLY A 138 -12.06 -12.27 11.43
N SER A 139 -12.64 -11.16 11.87
CA SER A 139 -12.51 -9.86 11.20
C SER A 139 -11.32 -9.05 11.73
N VAL A 140 -10.73 -8.23 10.85
CA VAL A 140 -9.67 -7.28 11.20
C VAL A 140 -10.17 -6.25 12.22
N GLU A 141 -11.40 -5.77 12.06
CA GLU A 141 -11.98 -4.75 12.93
C GLU A 141 -12.18 -5.27 14.36
N ASP A 142 -12.76 -6.45 14.51
CA ASP A 142 -13.03 -7.03 15.82
C ASP A 142 -11.73 -7.37 16.55
N TYR A 143 -10.71 -7.85 15.82
CA TYR A 143 -9.42 -8.13 16.42
C TYR A 143 -8.70 -6.87 16.91
N VAL A 144 -8.81 -5.74 16.19
CA VAL A 144 -8.30 -4.45 16.68
C VAL A 144 -9.02 -4.02 17.95
N LYS A 145 -10.35 -4.19 18.03
CA LYS A 145 -11.13 -3.89 19.24
C LYS A 145 -10.70 -4.77 20.42
N TYR A 146 -10.49 -6.06 20.17
CA TYR A 146 -9.98 -7.01 21.15
C TYR A 146 -8.60 -6.59 21.69
N LEU A 147 -7.64 -6.25 20.83
CA LEU A 147 -6.33 -5.81 21.30
C LEU A 147 -6.42 -4.55 22.17
N LYS A 148 -7.31 -3.61 21.82
CA LYS A 148 -7.55 -2.41 22.64
C LYS A 148 -8.19 -2.76 23.99
N SER A 149 -9.12 -3.72 24.06
CA SER A 149 -9.69 -4.16 25.34
C SER A 149 -8.67 -4.87 26.23
N GLU A 150 -7.66 -5.52 25.64
CA GLU A 150 -6.52 -6.11 26.35
C GLU A 150 -5.47 -5.07 26.81
N GLY A 151 -5.71 -3.77 26.56
CA GLY A 151 -4.83 -2.68 26.99
C GLY A 151 -3.81 -2.23 25.95
N TYR A 152 -3.86 -2.74 24.72
CA TYR A 152 -3.03 -2.26 23.61
C TYR A 152 -3.68 -1.06 22.89
N ASP A 153 -3.68 0.11 23.53
CA ASP A 153 -4.36 1.32 23.03
C ASP A 153 -3.90 1.76 21.63
N LYS A 154 -2.62 1.50 21.31
CA LYS A 154 -1.99 1.87 20.03
C LYS A 154 -2.21 0.85 18.93
N SER A 155 -3.09 -0.12 19.15
CA SER A 155 -3.42 -1.13 18.15
C SER A 155 -3.98 -0.49 16.89
N GLN A 156 -3.42 -0.89 15.76
CA GLN A 156 -3.72 -0.30 14.47
C GLN A 156 -3.48 -1.31 13.34
N VAL A 157 -4.13 -1.03 12.21
CA VAL A 157 -3.91 -1.75 10.95
C VAL A 157 -2.94 -0.96 10.09
N LYS A 158 -1.90 -1.61 9.58
CA LYS A 158 -0.91 -1.03 8.69
C LYS A 158 -0.95 -1.77 7.35
N GLN A 159 -1.06 -1.02 6.26
CA GLN A 159 -1.00 -1.58 4.92
C GLN A 159 0.46 -1.70 4.45
N TYR A 160 0.81 -2.89 4.00
CA TYR A 160 2.06 -3.26 3.34
C TYR A 160 1.74 -3.73 1.92
N ALA A 161 2.77 -3.89 1.10
CA ALA A 161 2.66 -4.65 -0.13
C ALA A 161 3.82 -5.64 -0.21
N GLU A 162 3.54 -6.85 -0.65
CA GLU A 162 4.54 -7.87 -0.92
C GLU A 162 4.66 -8.00 -2.43
N VAL A 163 5.88 -7.79 -2.95
CA VAL A 163 6.19 -7.94 -4.39
C VAL A 163 7.01 -9.21 -4.55
N TYR A 164 6.48 -10.14 -5.34
CA TYR A 164 7.17 -11.37 -5.75
C TYR A 164 7.77 -11.14 -7.13
N CYS A 165 9.08 -11.34 -7.25
CA CYS A 165 9.81 -10.93 -8.43
C CYS A 165 11.09 -11.76 -8.64
N ASN A 166 11.61 -11.75 -9.86
CA ASN A 166 12.99 -12.16 -10.12
C ASN A 166 13.93 -10.97 -9.89
N LEU A 167 15.09 -11.19 -9.26
CA LEU A 167 16.15 -10.19 -9.22
C LEU A 167 16.92 -10.24 -10.54
N LEU A 168 16.92 -9.16 -11.31
CA LEU A 168 17.60 -9.08 -12.60
C LEU A 168 19.00 -8.47 -12.49
N TRP A 169 19.16 -7.51 -11.58
CA TRP A 169 20.39 -6.76 -11.41
C TRP A 169 20.47 -6.14 -10.03
N SER A 170 21.68 -6.00 -9.49
CA SER A 170 21.94 -5.22 -8.27
C SER A 170 23.20 -4.37 -8.44
N GLU A 171 23.27 -3.23 -7.76
CA GLU A 171 24.42 -2.33 -7.81
C GLU A 171 25.72 -3.00 -7.36
N VAL A 172 25.64 -3.92 -6.40
CA VAL A 172 26.82 -4.62 -5.86
C VAL A 172 27.22 -5.83 -6.70
N LYS A 173 26.26 -6.64 -7.16
CA LYS A 173 26.57 -7.92 -7.85
C LYS A 173 26.47 -7.86 -9.37
N GLY A 174 25.95 -6.79 -9.94
CA GLY A 174 25.72 -6.69 -11.38
C GLY A 174 24.50 -7.49 -11.83
N ASP A 175 24.53 -7.93 -13.08
CA ASP A 175 23.45 -8.68 -13.74
C ASP A 175 23.33 -10.11 -13.18
N VAL A 176 22.10 -10.61 -13.06
CA VAL A 176 21.79 -11.98 -12.67
C VAL A 176 21.31 -12.75 -13.90
N SER A 177 21.99 -13.85 -14.24
CA SER A 177 21.63 -14.65 -15.42
C SER A 177 20.29 -15.35 -15.23
N ALA A 178 19.60 -15.65 -16.33
CA ALA A 178 18.25 -16.20 -16.29
C ALA A 178 18.16 -17.57 -15.58
N ASP A 179 19.23 -18.36 -15.61
CA ASP A 179 19.35 -19.65 -14.93
C ASP A 179 19.63 -19.55 -13.42
N GLU A 180 20.10 -18.39 -12.95
CA GLU A 180 20.33 -18.09 -11.53
C GLU A 180 19.14 -17.33 -10.90
N GLN A 181 18.17 -16.90 -11.71
CA GLN A 181 17.01 -16.18 -11.23
C GLN A 181 16.09 -17.09 -10.42
N GLU A 182 15.74 -16.63 -9.22
CA GLU A 182 14.76 -17.25 -8.36
C GLU A 182 13.72 -16.21 -7.92
N ILE A 183 12.55 -16.70 -7.51
CA ILE A 183 11.50 -15.84 -6.98
C ILE A 183 11.94 -15.34 -5.60
N VAL A 184 12.09 -14.03 -5.48
CA VAL A 184 12.36 -13.33 -4.23
C VAL A 184 11.16 -12.44 -3.84
N GLN A 185 11.08 -12.13 -2.55
CA GLN A 185 10.02 -11.30 -1.98
C GLN A 185 10.60 -9.95 -1.53
N VAL A 186 10.08 -8.85 -2.08
CA VAL A 186 10.35 -7.49 -1.61
C VAL A 186 9.18 -7.02 -0.75
N SER A 187 9.43 -6.85 0.56
CA SER A 187 8.41 -6.34 1.48
C SER A 187 8.42 -4.82 1.52
N LEU A 188 7.35 -4.22 1.02
CA LEU A 188 7.16 -2.77 0.99
C LEU A 188 6.48 -2.30 2.28
N SER A 189 7.22 -1.52 3.08
CA SER A 189 6.70 -0.89 4.29
C SER A 189 5.54 0.08 3.98
N PRO A 190 4.73 0.51 4.96
CA PRO A 190 3.61 1.42 4.72
C PRO A 190 4.05 2.73 4.05
N GLN A 191 5.27 3.19 4.36
CA GLN A 191 5.84 4.40 3.76
C GLN A 191 6.26 4.17 2.30
N THR A 192 6.67 2.96 1.94
CA THR A 192 7.00 2.55 0.58
C THR A 192 5.74 2.22 -0.23
N VAL A 193 4.67 1.71 0.38
CA VAL A 193 3.39 1.42 -0.29
C VAL A 193 2.80 2.68 -0.95
N GLY A 194 2.90 3.84 -0.30
CA GLY A 194 2.50 5.10 -0.92
C GLY A 194 3.29 5.42 -2.21
N GLN A 195 4.60 5.16 -2.20
CA GLN A 195 5.45 5.32 -3.39
C GLN A 195 5.10 4.30 -4.48
N TRP A 196 4.73 3.07 -4.10
CA TRP A 196 4.25 2.05 -5.01
C TRP A 196 2.95 2.48 -5.69
N GLY A 197 1.96 2.95 -4.91
CA GLY A 197 0.70 3.46 -5.45
C GLY A 197 0.90 4.63 -6.42
N ARG A 198 1.77 5.59 -6.08
CA ARG A 198 2.18 6.68 -6.99
C ARG A 198 2.78 6.13 -8.28
N TYR A 199 3.71 5.18 -8.18
CA TYR A 199 4.34 4.56 -9.34
C TYR A 199 3.34 3.88 -10.27
N LEU A 200 2.36 3.14 -9.74
CA LEU A 200 1.31 2.49 -10.54
C LEU A 200 0.45 3.51 -11.29
N LEU A 201 0.07 4.61 -10.63
CA LEU A 201 -0.68 5.71 -11.26
C LEU A 201 0.13 6.37 -12.39
N GLU A 202 1.42 6.64 -12.15
CA GLU A 202 2.30 7.24 -13.14
C GLU A 202 2.64 6.30 -14.29
N SER A 203 2.74 4.99 -14.06
CA SER A 203 2.87 3.97 -15.12
C SER A 203 1.67 4.04 -16.05
N GLY A 204 0.46 4.16 -15.49
CA GLY A 204 -0.76 4.36 -16.24
C GLY A 204 -0.77 5.63 -17.09
N LEU A 205 -0.31 6.75 -16.52
CA LEU A 205 -0.13 8.00 -17.25
C LEU A 205 0.92 7.89 -18.36
N ARG A 206 2.04 7.20 -18.12
CA ARG A 206 3.09 6.94 -19.13
C ARG A 206 2.53 6.11 -20.29
N LYS A 207 1.79 5.04 -19.98
CA LYS A 207 1.12 4.20 -20.97
C LYS A 207 0.11 4.99 -21.81
N ALA A 208 -0.70 5.84 -21.18
CA ALA A 208 -1.64 6.72 -21.88
C ALA A 208 -0.93 7.71 -22.84
N LYS A 209 0.33 8.04 -22.57
CA LYS A 209 1.19 8.87 -23.44
C LYS A 209 1.95 8.05 -24.50
N GLY A 210 1.69 6.75 -24.63
CA GLY A 210 2.34 5.87 -25.60
C GLY A 210 3.75 5.41 -25.21
N ILE A 211 4.16 5.61 -23.96
CA ILE A 211 5.41 5.04 -23.44
C ILE A 211 5.18 3.56 -23.15
N GLU A 212 6.13 2.72 -23.57
CA GLU A 212 6.09 1.28 -23.35
C GLU A 212 5.96 0.94 -21.86
N ASP A 213 5.11 -0.03 -21.59
CA ASP A 213 4.81 -0.51 -20.26
C ASP A 213 5.47 -1.88 -20.06
N SER A 214 6.05 -2.11 -18.88
CA SER A 214 6.88 -3.28 -18.60
C SER A 214 6.67 -3.72 -17.16
N ASN A 215 6.83 -5.01 -16.90
CA ASN A 215 6.93 -5.57 -15.55
C ASN A 215 8.33 -5.41 -14.93
N VAL A 216 9.31 -4.85 -15.65
CA VAL A 216 10.64 -4.56 -15.13
C VAL A 216 10.66 -3.21 -14.42
N VAL A 217 11.12 -3.23 -13.17
CA VAL A 217 11.14 -2.07 -12.28
C VAL A 217 12.52 -1.94 -11.64
N THR A 218 13.10 -0.75 -11.74
CA THR A 218 14.25 -0.37 -10.92
C THR A 218 13.76 0.22 -9.60
N LEU A 219 14.30 -0.29 -8.49
CA LEU A 219 14.07 0.20 -7.14
C LEU A 219 15.31 0.94 -6.66
N GLU A 220 15.11 2.10 -6.04
CA GLU A 220 16.17 2.87 -5.39
C GLU A 220 15.85 3.08 -3.91
N ALA A 221 16.77 2.67 -3.05
CA ALA A 221 16.68 2.82 -1.61
C ALA A 221 17.00 4.27 -1.22
N GLN A 222 16.10 4.86 -0.44
CA GLN A 222 16.25 6.21 0.10
C GLN A 222 16.14 6.19 1.61
N ARG A 223 17.01 6.96 2.26
CA ARG A 223 16.93 7.20 3.69
C ARG A 223 15.82 8.20 3.99
N ARG A 224 14.90 7.85 4.88
CA ARG A 224 13.88 8.76 5.39
C ARG A 224 14.03 8.96 6.89
N ILE A 225 13.84 10.21 7.31
CA ILE A 225 13.88 10.63 8.71
C ILE A 225 12.55 11.31 9.02
N ILE A 226 11.82 10.79 10.01
CA ILE A 226 10.57 11.40 10.52
C ILE A 226 10.73 11.52 12.04
N GLY A 227 10.89 12.76 12.53
CA GLY A 227 11.27 13.00 13.92
C GLY A 227 12.61 12.32 14.25
N SER A 228 12.63 11.49 15.30
CA SER A 228 13.79 10.67 15.67
C SER A 228 13.90 9.35 14.90
N ASN A 229 12.84 8.92 14.21
CA ASN A 229 12.80 7.62 13.52
C ASN A 229 13.50 7.69 12.16
N LYS A 230 14.39 6.74 11.92
CA LYS A 230 15.12 6.58 10.66
C LYS A 230 14.79 5.24 10.05
N PHE A 231 14.43 5.21 8.77
CA PHE A 231 14.15 3.97 8.06
C PHE A 231 14.42 4.12 6.56
N GLY A 232 14.64 3.00 5.90
CA GLY A 232 14.73 2.92 4.44
C GLY A 232 13.34 2.91 3.81
N ILE A 233 13.21 3.59 2.66
CA ILE A 233 12.08 3.45 1.75
C ILE A 233 12.58 3.13 0.36
N ALA A 234 11.74 2.53 -0.48
CA ALA A 234 12.05 2.36 -1.90
C ALA A 234 11.27 3.35 -2.75
N THR A 235 11.91 3.82 -3.81
CA THR A 235 11.26 4.52 -4.93
C THR A 235 11.38 3.67 -6.18
N PHE A 236 10.48 3.89 -7.15
CA PHE A 236 10.30 2.98 -8.28
C PHE A 236 10.39 3.72 -9.60
N GLN A 237 11.05 3.11 -10.58
CA GLN A 237 11.14 3.60 -11.95
C GLN A 237 10.91 2.45 -12.95
N THR A 238 10.29 2.75 -14.09
CA THR A 238 10.03 1.74 -15.14
C THR A 238 11.30 1.46 -15.93
N GLY A 239 11.53 0.19 -16.24
CA GLY A 239 12.66 -0.30 -17.05
C GLY A 239 13.93 -0.53 -16.23
N LEU A 240 14.89 -1.21 -16.85
CA LEU A 240 16.21 -1.45 -16.29
C LEU A 240 17.05 -0.17 -16.40
N LYS A 241 17.23 0.51 -15.27
CA LYS A 241 18.16 1.63 -15.14
C LYS A 241 19.32 1.22 -14.23
N LYS A 242 20.46 0.94 -14.84
CA LYS A 242 21.73 0.70 -14.16
C LYS A 242 22.29 2.02 -13.63
#